data_AF-A0A3D2MKS9-F1
#
_entry.id   AF-A0A3D2MKS9-F1
#
_cell.length_a   1.000
_cell.length_b   1.000
_cell.length_c   1.000
_cell.angle_alpha   90.00
_cell.angle_beta   90.00
_cell.angle_gamma   90.00
#
_symmetry.space_group_name_H-M   'P 1'
#
loop_
_entity.id
_entity.type
_entity.pdbx_description
1 polymer ?
#
loop_
_entity_poly.entity_id
_entity_poly.type
_entity_poly.pdbx_seq_one_letter_code
_entity_poly.pdbx_strand_id
1 'polypeptide(L)' 'NGAGKTTTMRMILDLFRPDSGQITWNGRDVREVPRRSWGYLPEERGLYPKMRVDEQLLFL' A
#
# COMPACT_ATOMS: atom_id res chain seq x y z
N ASN A 1 -15.89 -2.22 -9.43
CA ASN A 1 -16.42 -3.59 -9.67
C ASN A 1 -16.56 -4.45 -8.41
N GLY A 2 -16.38 -3.93 -7.18
CA GLY A 2 -16.76 -4.63 -5.94
C GLY A 2 -16.03 -5.94 -5.58
N ALA A 3 -15.22 -6.51 -6.46
CA ALA A 3 -14.60 -7.83 -6.29
C ALA A 3 -13.50 -7.92 -5.20
N GLY A 4 -13.34 -6.90 -4.35
CA GLY A 4 -12.40 -6.94 -3.22
C GLY A 4 -10.91 -6.77 -3.56
N LYS A 5 -10.53 -6.47 -4.82
CA LYS A 5 -9.12 -6.28 -5.22
C LYS A 5 -8.39 -5.22 -4.38
N THR A 6 -8.93 -4.01 -4.33
CA THR A 6 -8.32 -2.90 -3.59
C THR A 6 -8.26 -3.18 -2.09
N THR A 7 -9.31 -3.80 -1.53
CA THR A 7 -9.35 -4.21 -0.12
C THR A 7 -8.27 -5.24 0.18
N THR A 8 -8.13 -6.26 -0.67
CA THR A 8 -7.10 -7.31 -0.52
C THR A 8 -5.71 -6.73 -0.59
N MET A 9 -5.45 -5.86 -1.57
CA MET A 9 -4.15 -5.20 -1.73
C MET A 9 -3.80 -4.33 -0.53
N ARG A 10 -4.78 -3.61 0.04
CA ARG A 10 -4.61 -2.84 1.29
C ARG A 10 -4.36 -3.72 2.51
N MET A 11 -4.94 -4.92 2.58
CA MET A 11 -4.65 -5.87 3.66
C MET A 11 -3.23 -6.44 3.56
N ILE A 12 -2.75 -6.75 2.35
CA ILE A 12 -1.37 -7.23 2.13
C ILE A 12 -0.34 -6.18 2.60
N LEU A 13 -0.64 -4.90 2.39
CA LEU A 13 0.22 -3.77 2.78
C LEU A 13 0.08 -3.36 4.26
N ASP A 14 -0.66 -4.13 5.07
CA ASP A 14 -0.99 -3.80 6.47
C ASP A 14 -1.67 -2.42 6.63
N LEU A 15 -2.42 -1.98 5.60
CA LEU A 15 -3.24 -0.77 5.66
C LEU A 15 -4.62 -1.06 6.26
N PHE A 16 -5.13 -2.29 6.07
CA PHE A 16 -6.33 -2.82 6.70
C PHE A 16 -6.06 -4.18 7.32
N ARG A 17 -6.76 -4.50 8.42
CA ARG A 17 -6.64 -5.80 9.07
C ARG A 17 -7.73 -6.75 8.54
N PRO A 18 -7.40 -8.01 8.24
CA PRO A 18 -8.41 -9.02 7.97
C PRO A 18 -9.15 -9.36 9.28
N ASP A 19 -10.43 -9.68 9.19
CA ASP A 19 -11.22 -10.14 10.34
C ASP A 19 -10.78 -11.53 10.81
N SER A 20 -10.26 -12.35 9.88
CA SER A 20 -9.74 -13.69 10.16
C SER A 20 -8.65 -14.09 9.16
N GLY A 21 -7.83 -15.07 9.54
CA GLY A 21 -6.71 -15.57 8.73
C GLY A 21 -5.41 -14.78 8.95
N GLN A 22 -4.42 -15.07 8.12
CA GLN A 22 -3.10 -14.44 8.20
C GLN A 22 -2.54 -14.20 6.80
N ILE A 23 -1.77 -13.12 6.65
CA ILE A 23 -1.02 -12.81 5.44
C ILE A 23 0.47 -12.86 5.77
N THR A 24 1.23 -13.60 4.97
CA THR A 24 2.67 -13.75 5.16
C THR A 24 3.44 -13.35 3.90
N TRP A 25 4.64 -12.83 4.10
CA TRP A 25 5.64 -12.56 3.07
C TRP A 25 6.96 -13.24 3.47
N ASN A 26 7.45 -14.16 2.63
CA ASN A 26 8.65 -14.96 2.91
C ASN A 26 8.60 -15.64 4.29
N GLY A 27 7.44 -16.19 4.66
CA GLY A 27 7.22 -16.87 5.94
C GLY A 27 7.14 -15.95 7.16
N ARG A 28 7.25 -14.63 7.00
CA ARG A 28 7.02 -13.65 8.07
C ARG A 28 5.65 -13.02 7.93
N ASP A 29 5.05 -12.66 9.05
CA ASP A 29 3.81 -11.88 9.03
C ASP A 29 4.05 -10.51 8.37
N VAL A 30 3.14 -10.08 7.49
CA VAL A 30 3.27 -8.77 6.81
C VAL A 30 3.33 -7.60 7.79
N ARG A 31 2.75 -7.74 9.00
CA ARG A 31 2.82 -6.76 10.10
C ARG A 31 4.23 -6.57 10.65
N GLU A 32 5.10 -7.56 10.48
CA GLU A 32 6.49 -7.53 10.92
C GLU A 32 7.44 -7.03 9.83
N VAL A 33 6.95 -6.88 8.59
CA VAL A 33 7.76 -6.36 7.49
C VAL A 33 7.88 -4.83 7.62
N PRO A 34 9.08 -4.25 7.59
CA PRO A 34 9.25 -2.81 7.69
C PRO A 34 8.43 -2.08 6.62
N ARG A 35 7.71 -1.02 7.00
CA ARG A 35 6.87 -0.24 6.07
C ARG A 35 7.63 0.31 4.87
N ARG A 36 8.91 0.66 5.05
CA ARG A 36 9.80 1.17 3.99
C ARG A 36 10.19 0.11 2.96
N SER A 37 9.87 -1.16 3.19
CA SER A 37 10.11 -2.26 2.24
C SER A 37 9.07 -2.33 1.13
N TRP A 38 7.96 -1.59 1.26
CA TRP A 38 6.82 -1.65 0.34
C TRP A 38 6.62 -0.33 -0.39
N GLY A 39 6.17 -0.42 -1.65
CA GLY A 39 5.67 0.71 -2.43
C GLY A 39 4.25 0.43 -2.92
N TYR A 40 3.37 1.43 -2.87
CA TYR A 40 1.98 1.33 -3.29
C TYR A 40 1.55 2.55 -4.10
N LEU A 41 1.07 2.30 -5.32
CA LEU A 41 0.43 3.31 -6.17
C LEU A 41 -1.08 3.03 -6.24
N PRO A 42 -1.93 3.79 -5.53
CA PRO A 42 -3.37 3.68 -5.65
C PRO A 42 -3.88 4.08 -7.04
N GLU A 43 -5.07 3.56 -7.39
CA GLU A 43 -5.76 3.88 -8.65
C GLU A 43 -6.09 5.38 -8.75
N GLU A 44 -6.62 5.96 -7.67
CA GLU A 44 -6.68 7.40 -7.48
C GLU A 44 -5.30 7.89 -7.03
N ARG A 45 -4.58 8.52 -7.96
CA ARG A 45 -3.23 9.02 -7.71
C ARG A 45 -3.32 10.28 -6.86
N GLY A 46 -2.74 10.26 -5.66
CA GLY A 46 -2.64 11.44 -4.78
C GLY A 46 -1.60 12.47 -5.22
N LEU A 47 -1.47 12.72 -6.53
CA LEU A 47 -0.51 13.70 -7.05
C LEU A 47 -1.03 15.12 -6.77
N TYR A 48 -0.13 16.05 -6.47
CA TYR A 48 -0.46 17.46 -6.33
C TYR A 48 -0.46 18.13 -7.72
N PRO A 49 -1.63 18.45 -8.31
CA PRO A 49 -1.71 18.80 -9.73
C PRO A 49 -0.94 20.07 -10.12
N LYS A 50 -0.63 20.93 -9.15
CA LYS A 50 0.08 22.20 -9.33
C LYS A 50 1.58 22.14 -8.98
N MET A 51 2.08 20.97 -8.56
CA MET A 51 3.48 20.77 -8.19
C MET A 51 4.29 20.26 -9.38
N ARG A 52 5.56 20.66 -9.48
CA ARG A 52 6.45 20.10 -10.51
C ARG A 52 6.82 18.66 -10.16
N VAL A 53 7.11 17.84 -11.18
CA VAL A 53 7.38 16.40 -10.99
C VAL A 53 8.62 16.17 -10.11
N ASP A 54 9.68 16.94 -10.31
CA ASP A 54 10.91 16.87 -9.52
C ASP A 54 10.67 17.24 -8.05
N GLU A 55 9.90 18.29 -7.79
CA GLU A 55 9.47 18.67 -6.44
C GLU A 55 8.69 17.54 -5.76
N GLN A 56 7.82 16.86 -6.51
CA GLN A 56 7.03 15.76 -5.97
C GLN A 56 7.85 14.47 -5.74
N LEU A 57 8.89 14.23 -6.52
CA LEU A 57 9.84 13.13 -6.30
C LEU A 57 10.74 13.37 -5.08
N LEU A 58 11.08 14.63 -4.79
CA LEU A 58 11.88 15.03 -3.63
C LEU A 58 11.08 15.05 -2.32
N PHE A 59 9.77 15.23 -2.39
CA PHE A 59 8.88 15.29 -1.22
C PHE A 59 8.66 13.92 -0.53
N LEU A 60 8.97 12.81 -1.21
CA LEU A 60 8.73 11.43 -0.75
C LEU A 60 9.91 10.80 -0.01
#